data_AF-A0A9P0A6M3-F1
#
_entry.id   AF-A0A9P0A6M3-F1
#
_cell.length_a   1.000
_cell.length_b   1.000
_cell.length_c   1.000
_cell.angle_alpha   90.00
_cell.angle_beta   90.00
_cell.angle_gamma   90.00
#
_symmetry.space_group_name_H-M   'P 1'
#
loop_
_entity.id
_entity.type
_entity.pdbx_description
1 polymer ?
#
loop_
_entity_poly.entity_id
_entity_poly.type
_entity_poly.pdbx_seq_one_letter_code
_entity_poly.pdbx_strand_id
1 'polypeptide(L)'
;MQISSLLKPRIFLLIVTIGAELCFGRRLPKPVLLIHGLTAGANSMAYVAARIKQHNPETTIYITDAYSYAASLAPLQQQLDGDIGRQFRRISKAHPEGFHVIGHSQGALLARTLIQSYINHTVHNCIFMAGILDGEYGTPAFVKPLLPLGEFPPTLEFISTLFYTPPAQSSLSAANFWHDPFQPTKYLKENTFLPYYNNEILTDKSYSYRQAIIKLKKIVCIFGPDDAVAIPWQTGDFSFYDYYGRMRNCTERPIYDAIGLRVLDEQGRFKRYIHPGVEHAQFVFDDEVISRYVLPHLD
;
A
#
# COMPACT_ATOMS: atom_id res chain seq x y z
N MET A 1 -24.86 -80.41 -40.08
CA MET A 1 -24.49 -80.12 -38.68
C MET A 1 -23.04 -79.64 -38.69
N GLN A 2 -22.86 -78.33 -38.82
CA GLN A 2 -21.56 -77.65 -38.69
C GLN A 2 -21.21 -77.53 -37.20
N ILE A 3 -19.93 -77.56 -36.87
CA ILE A 3 -19.19 -76.47 -36.20
C ILE A 3 -17.74 -76.96 -36.04
N SER A 4 -16.82 -76.37 -36.81
CA SER A 4 -15.38 -76.41 -36.58
C SER A 4 -15.00 -75.16 -35.76
N SER A 5 -14.22 -75.38 -34.70
CA SER A 5 -13.76 -74.34 -33.77
C SER A 5 -12.60 -73.54 -34.33
N LEU A 6 -12.81 -72.25 -34.58
CA LEU A 6 -11.75 -71.27 -34.87
C LEU A 6 -11.31 -70.58 -33.56
N LEU A 7 -10.10 -70.88 -33.09
CA LEU A 7 -9.42 -70.09 -32.08
C LEU A 7 -9.02 -68.73 -32.66
N LYS A 8 -9.40 -67.63 -32.00
CA LYS A 8 -8.86 -66.28 -32.25
C LYS A 8 -7.73 -65.98 -31.26
N PRO A 9 -6.60 -65.39 -31.69
CA PRO A 9 -5.56 -64.95 -30.76
C PRO A 9 -6.00 -63.65 -30.06
N ARG A 10 -5.91 -63.62 -28.73
CA ARG A 10 -6.06 -62.40 -27.92
C ARG A 10 -4.71 -61.71 -27.83
N ILE A 11 -4.57 -60.58 -28.52
CA ILE A 11 -3.44 -59.66 -28.34
C ILE A 11 -3.68 -58.88 -27.05
N PHE A 12 -2.83 -59.09 -26.05
CA PHE A 12 -2.80 -58.27 -24.84
C PHE A 12 -1.97 -57.01 -25.14
N LEU A 13 -2.64 -55.87 -25.25
CA LEU A 13 -1.98 -54.57 -25.37
C LEU A 13 -1.54 -54.12 -23.97
N LEU A 14 -0.25 -54.20 -23.68
CA LEU A 14 0.35 -53.69 -22.45
C LEU A 14 0.47 -52.16 -22.58
N ILE A 15 -0.44 -51.42 -21.95
CA ILE A 15 -0.33 -49.96 -21.85
C ILE A 15 0.65 -49.66 -20.71
N VAL A 16 1.88 -49.30 -21.06
CA VAL A 16 2.85 -48.73 -20.11
C VAL A 16 2.52 -47.25 -19.96
N THR A 17 1.82 -46.89 -18.87
CA THR A 17 1.67 -45.50 -18.46
C THR A 17 3.00 -45.01 -17.90
N ILE A 18 3.75 -44.25 -18.70
CA ILE A 18 4.86 -43.43 -18.21
C ILE A 18 4.23 -42.29 -17.41
N GLY A 19 4.25 -42.39 -16.09
CA GLY A 19 3.92 -41.29 -15.21
C GLY A 19 4.97 -40.19 -15.38
N ALA A 20 4.65 -39.17 -16.18
CA ALA A 20 5.36 -37.92 -16.10
C ALA A 20 4.96 -37.26 -14.77
N GLU A 21 5.75 -37.49 -13.72
CA GLU A 21 5.75 -36.60 -12.57
C GLU A 21 6.16 -35.22 -13.08
N LEU A 22 5.16 -34.37 -13.31
CA LEU A 22 5.36 -32.93 -13.38
C LEU A 22 5.94 -32.54 -12.02
N CYS A 23 7.26 -32.45 -11.94
CA CYS A 23 7.96 -31.71 -10.90
C CYS A 23 7.51 -30.24 -11.02
N PHE A 24 6.33 -29.92 -10.48
CA PHE A 24 6.02 -28.56 -10.08
C PHE A 24 7.00 -28.23 -8.97
N GLY A 25 8.17 -27.69 -9.35
CA GLY A 25 9.14 -27.18 -8.40
C GLY A 25 8.40 -26.26 -7.44
N ARG A 26 8.46 -26.60 -6.14
CA ARG A 26 7.81 -25.84 -5.07
C ARG A 26 8.24 -24.38 -5.20
N ARG A 27 7.33 -23.50 -5.61
CA ARG A 27 7.60 -22.06 -5.62
C ARG A 27 7.69 -21.63 -4.17
N LEU A 28 8.85 -21.13 -3.77
CA LEU A 28 9.02 -20.50 -2.48
C LEU A 28 8.15 -19.24 -2.43
N PRO A 29 7.53 -18.95 -1.27
CA PRO A 29 6.74 -17.74 -1.11
C PRO A 29 7.61 -16.50 -1.28
N LYS A 30 7.05 -15.46 -1.90
CA LYS A 30 7.74 -14.19 -2.14
C LYS A 30 8.06 -13.51 -0.81
N PRO A 31 9.21 -12.82 -0.71
CA PRO A 31 9.52 -12.01 0.46
C PRO A 31 8.51 -10.88 0.66
N VAL A 32 8.41 -10.38 1.89
CA VAL A 32 7.51 -9.27 2.25
C VAL A 32 8.30 -8.16 2.92
N LEU A 33 8.18 -6.93 2.41
CA LEU A 33 8.65 -5.71 3.07
C LEU A 33 7.50 -5.05 3.83
N LEU A 34 7.67 -4.83 5.14
CA LEU A 34 6.74 -4.13 6.02
C LEU A 34 7.25 -2.72 6.34
N ILE A 35 6.39 -1.72 6.14
CA ILE A 35 6.69 -0.29 6.37
C ILE A 35 5.70 0.25 7.42
N HIS A 36 6.23 0.70 8.56
CA HIS A 36 5.43 1.24 9.66
C HIS A 36 4.93 2.67 9.35
N GLY A 37 3.97 3.12 10.16
CA GLY A 37 3.37 4.46 10.07
C GLY A 37 4.10 5.54 10.87
N LEU A 38 3.46 6.71 10.92
CA LEU A 38 3.90 7.86 11.69
C LEU A 38 3.91 7.55 13.20
N THR A 39 4.94 7.99 13.91
CA THR A 39 5.22 7.73 15.34
C THR A 39 5.38 6.25 15.74
N ALA A 40 5.32 5.33 14.78
CA ALA A 40 5.52 3.90 14.97
C ALA A 40 6.94 3.48 14.56
N GLY A 41 7.27 2.20 14.75
CA GLY A 41 8.54 1.60 14.35
C GLY A 41 8.35 0.14 13.96
N ALA A 42 9.43 -0.59 13.72
CA ALA A 42 9.38 -2.00 13.30
C ALA A 42 8.45 -2.88 14.16
N ASN A 43 8.42 -2.63 15.48
CA ASN A 43 7.61 -3.37 16.44
C ASN A 43 6.10 -3.32 16.15
N SER A 44 5.58 -2.23 15.55
CA SER A 44 4.15 -2.13 15.23
C SER A 44 3.74 -3.10 14.13
N MET A 45 4.69 -3.54 13.30
CA MET A 45 4.46 -4.50 12.20
C MET A 45 4.78 -5.94 12.60
N ALA A 46 5.28 -6.17 13.82
CA ALA A 46 5.73 -7.49 14.27
C ALA A 46 4.59 -8.51 14.32
N TYR A 47 3.36 -8.08 14.65
CA TYR A 47 2.21 -8.98 14.67
C TYR A 47 1.84 -9.47 13.27
N VAL A 48 1.73 -8.56 12.29
CA VAL A 48 1.56 -8.93 10.87
C VAL A 48 2.68 -9.89 10.42
N ALA A 49 3.93 -9.61 10.78
CA ALA A 49 5.05 -10.48 10.44
C ALA A 49 4.91 -11.89 11.04
N ALA A 50 4.50 -11.99 12.30
CA ALA A 50 4.27 -13.27 12.98
C ALA A 50 3.15 -14.06 12.31
N ARG A 51 2.04 -13.40 11.94
CA ARG A 51 0.92 -14.03 11.23
C ARG A 51 1.32 -14.52 9.84
N ILE A 52 2.13 -13.76 9.10
CA ILE A 52 2.68 -14.18 7.81
C ILE A 52 3.57 -15.42 7.99
N LYS A 53 4.47 -15.43 8.99
CA LYS A 53 5.32 -16.59 9.28
C LYS A 53 4.52 -17.81 9.73
N GLN A 54 3.46 -17.64 10.49
CA GLN A 54 2.58 -18.73 10.89
C GLN A 54 1.85 -19.33 9.69
N HIS A 55 1.43 -18.50 8.75
CA HIS A 55 0.79 -18.95 7.52
C HIS A 55 1.78 -19.65 6.58
N ASN A 56 2.96 -19.05 6.38
CA ASN A 56 4.03 -19.55 5.51
C ASN A 56 5.40 -19.37 6.20
N PRO A 57 5.93 -20.41 6.88
CA PRO A 57 7.19 -20.32 7.62
C PRO A 57 8.42 -19.95 6.76
N GLU A 58 8.38 -20.28 5.47
CA GLU A 58 9.45 -20.03 4.50
C GLU A 58 9.50 -18.57 4.00
N THR A 59 8.46 -17.75 4.25
CA THR A 59 8.41 -16.36 3.75
C THR A 59 9.50 -15.51 4.40
N THR A 60 10.41 -14.96 3.61
CA THR A 60 11.39 -13.97 4.10
C THR A 60 10.67 -12.66 4.43
N ILE A 61 10.88 -12.11 5.62
CA ILE A 61 10.26 -10.85 6.06
C ILE A 61 11.33 -9.81 6.31
N TYR A 62 11.14 -8.63 5.71
CA TYR A 62 11.90 -7.42 5.99
C TYR A 62 10.97 -6.46 6.71
N ILE A 63 11.29 -6.10 7.95
CA ILE A 63 10.62 -5.00 8.65
C ILE A 63 11.59 -3.83 8.65
N THR A 64 11.16 -2.68 8.15
CA THR A 64 12.00 -1.47 8.24
C THR A 64 12.01 -0.94 9.68
N ASP A 65 13.19 -0.55 10.15
CA ASP A 65 13.37 0.21 11.39
C ASP A 65 13.87 1.65 11.11
N ALA A 66 13.96 2.00 9.82
CA ALA A 66 14.36 3.33 9.41
C ALA A 66 13.22 4.32 9.66
N TYR A 67 13.56 5.48 10.23
CA TYR A 67 12.61 6.52 10.61
C TYR A 67 11.58 6.09 11.67
N SER A 68 11.92 5.18 12.58
CA SER A 68 11.07 4.83 13.72
C SER A 68 10.77 6.02 14.66
N TYR A 69 9.57 6.02 15.25
CA TYR A 69 9.10 6.97 16.25
C TYR A 69 9.17 8.43 15.76
N ALA A 70 9.80 9.34 16.51
CA ALA A 70 9.89 10.76 16.16
C ALA A 70 10.58 10.98 14.80
N ALA A 71 11.45 10.08 14.35
CA ALA A 71 12.11 10.22 13.06
C ALA A 71 11.13 10.12 11.87
N SER A 72 9.98 9.46 12.04
CA SER A 72 8.92 9.38 11.01
C SER A 72 8.27 10.73 10.69
N LEU A 73 8.50 11.75 11.53
CA LEU A 73 8.07 13.13 11.27
C LEU A 73 8.95 13.82 10.22
N ALA A 74 10.12 13.25 9.87
CA ALA A 74 10.98 13.80 8.83
C ALA A 74 10.23 13.90 7.49
N PRO A 75 10.52 14.89 6.63
CA PRO A 75 9.84 15.08 5.35
C PRO A 75 9.75 13.79 4.53
N LEU A 76 8.61 13.54 3.89
CA LEU A 76 8.38 12.28 3.19
C LEU A 76 9.41 12.04 2.08
N GLN A 77 9.78 13.10 1.34
CA GLN A 77 10.81 12.98 0.30
C GLN A 77 12.18 12.56 0.89
N GLN A 78 12.54 13.04 2.08
CA GLN A 78 13.75 12.61 2.77
C GLN A 78 13.67 11.13 3.17
N GLN A 79 12.50 10.64 3.58
CA GLN A 79 12.31 9.22 3.88
C GLN A 79 12.45 8.35 2.63
N LEU A 80 11.89 8.79 1.50
CA LEU A 80 12.00 8.12 0.19
C LEU A 80 13.43 8.08 -0.34
N ASP A 81 14.20 9.15 -0.20
CA ASP A 81 15.56 9.22 -0.70
C ASP A 81 16.56 8.57 0.28
N GLY A 82 16.18 8.50 1.56
CA GLY A 82 16.95 7.98 2.68
C GLY A 82 16.93 6.46 2.82
N ASP A 83 16.99 5.99 4.08
CA ASP A 83 17.18 4.58 4.40
C ASP A 83 16.03 3.68 3.96
N ILE A 84 14.78 4.13 4.06
CA ILE A 84 13.62 3.35 3.58
C ILE A 84 13.75 3.10 2.07
N GLY A 85 14.08 4.14 1.28
CA GLY A 85 14.30 3.98 -0.15
C GLY A 85 15.51 3.13 -0.50
N ARG A 86 16.62 3.26 0.24
CA ARG A 86 17.80 2.40 0.07
C ARG A 86 17.45 0.93 0.31
N GLN A 87 16.71 0.65 1.38
CA GLN A 87 16.24 -0.69 1.71
C GLN A 87 15.31 -1.23 0.61
N PHE A 88 14.32 -0.46 0.19
CA PHE A 88 13.39 -0.83 -0.88
C PHE A 88 14.13 -1.20 -2.18
N ARG A 89 15.07 -0.36 -2.63
CA ARG A 89 15.87 -0.61 -3.85
C ARG A 89 16.75 -1.87 -3.70
N ARG A 90 17.34 -2.07 -2.52
CA ARG A 90 18.15 -3.27 -2.23
C ARG A 90 17.33 -4.55 -2.29
N ILE A 91 16.16 -4.57 -1.65
CA ILE A 91 15.23 -5.70 -1.67
C ILE A 91 14.77 -5.98 -3.10
N SER A 92 14.38 -4.94 -3.84
CA SER A 92 13.97 -5.11 -5.23
C SER A 92 15.06 -5.72 -6.11
N LYS A 93 16.33 -5.31 -5.92
CA LYS A 93 17.47 -5.90 -6.64
C LYS A 93 17.76 -7.34 -6.22
N ALA A 94 17.56 -7.68 -4.94
CA ALA A 94 17.78 -9.02 -4.41
C ALA A 94 16.72 -10.04 -4.86
N HIS A 95 15.51 -9.55 -5.21
CA HIS A 95 14.36 -10.38 -5.57
C HIS A 95 13.83 -10.02 -6.98
N PRO A 96 14.56 -10.40 -8.05
CA PRO A 96 14.11 -10.18 -9.43
C PRO A 96 12.80 -10.93 -9.77
N GLU A 97 12.51 -12.03 -9.09
CA GLU A 97 11.26 -12.79 -9.15
C GLU A 97 10.08 -12.08 -8.47
N GLY A 98 10.37 -11.03 -7.71
CA GLY A 98 9.43 -10.13 -7.07
C GLY A 98 9.16 -10.40 -5.59
N PHE A 99 8.70 -9.36 -4.91
CA PHE A 99 8.42 -9.33 -3.47
C PHE A 99 7.12 -8.56 -3.19
N HIS A 100 6.51 -8.75 -2.03
CA HIS A 100 5.34 -7.98 -1.60
C HIS A 100 5.74 -6.80 -0.73
N VAL A 101 4.89 -5.78 -0.71
CA VAL A 101 5.02 -4.64 0.21
C VAL A 101 3.73 -4.49 0.99
N ILE A 102 3.85 -4.29 2.30
CA ILE A 102 2.73 -3.93 3.17
C ILE A 102 3.09 -2.64 3.89
N GLY A 103 2.26 -1.61 3.75
CA GLY A 103 2.43 -0.35 4.45
C GLY A 103 1.22 -0.06 5.33
N HIS A 104 1.47 0.42 6.54
CA HIS A 104 0.42 0.88 7.47
C HIS A 104 0.44 2.40 7.60
N SER A 105 -0.73 3.05 7.59
CA SER A 105 -0.83 4.51 7.81
C SER A 105 0.06 5.30 6.84
N GLN A 106 0.91 6.20 7.32
CA GLN A 106 1.94 6.89 6.52
C GLN A 106 2.84 5.92 5.74
N GLY A 107 3.13 4.74 6.28
CA GLY A 107 3.90 3.68 5.62
C GLY A 107 3.25 3.18 4.33
N ALA A 108 1.92 3.25 4.20
CA ALA A 108 1.20 2.96 2.96
C ALA A 108 1.47 4.01 1.88
N LEU A 109 1.47 5.29 2.26
CA LEU A 109 1.83 6.40 1.36
C LEU A 109 3.31 6.30 0.94
N LEU A 110 4.22 5.97 1.86
CA LEU A 110 5.62 5.70 1.55
C LEU A 110 5.77 4.52 0.59
N ALA A 111 5.11 3.39 0.85
CA ALA A 111 5.12 2.21 -0.03
C ALA A 111 4.68 2.57 -1.46
N ARG A 112 3.57 3.27 -1.61
CA ARG A 112 3.05 3.73 -2.91
C ARG A 112 4.06 4.60 -3.64
N THR A 113 4.61 5.60 -2.95
CA THR A 113 5.49 6.60 -3.57
C THR A 113 6.91 6.06 -3.84
N LEU A 114 7.39 5.08 -3.07
CA LEU A 114 8.58 4.27 -3.38
C LEU A 114 8.41 3.48 -4.68
N ILE A 115 7.24 2.87 -4.89
CA ILE A 115 6.90 2.16 -6.12
C ILE A 115 6.93 3.13 -7.31
N GLN A 116 6.26 4.28 -7.18
CA GLN A 116 6.23 5.31 -8.21
C GLN A 116 7.63 5.84 -8.55
N SER A 117 8.42 6.19 -7.52
CA SER A 117 9.76 6.78 -7.68
C SER A 117 10.80 5.81 -8.22
N TYR A 118 10.69 4.50 -7.94
CA TYR A 118 11.60 3.48 -8.44
C TYR A 118 10.93 2.60 -9.49
N ILE A 119 10.76 3.13 -10.71
CA ILE A 119 9.97 2.52 -11.80
C ILE A 119 10.40 1.09 -12.22
N ASN A 120 11.64 0.71 -11.92
CA ASN A 120 12.17 -0.63 -12.17
C ASN A 120 11.95 -1.61 -11.01
N HIS A 121 11.14 -1.25 -10.02
CA HIS A 121 10.81 -2.11 -8.88
C HIS A 121 10.31 -3.50 -9.33
N THR A 122 10.53 -4.49 -8.48
CA THR A 122 10.08 -5.88 -8.67
C THR A 122 8.89 -6.21 -7.78
N VAL A 123 8.28 -5.20 -7.14
CA VAL A 123 7.08 -5.40 -6.30
C VAL A 123 5.99 -6.13 -7.08
N HIS A 124 5.48 -7.22 -6.48
CA HIS A 124 4.46 -8.08 -7.03
C HIS A 124 3.06 -7.61 -6.62
N ASN A 125 2.74 -7.71 -5.33
CA ASN A 125 1.52 -7.16 -4.74
C ASN A 125 1.88 -6.10 -3.70
N CYS A 126 1.05 -5.08 -3.58
CA CYS A 126 1.14 -4.09 -2.52
C CYS A 126 -0.16 -4.08 -1.70
N ILE A 127 -0.03 -4.04 -0.37
CA ILE A 127 -1.15 -4.03 0.58
C ILE A 127 -1.04 -2.77 1.44
N PHE A 128 -2.09 -1.97 1.45
CA PHE A 128 -2.20 -0.74 2.21
C PHE A 128 -3.20 -0.95 3.34
N MET A 129 -2.74 -0.79 4.58
CA MET A 129 -3.55 -0.96 5.78
C MET A 129 -3.76 0.40 6.44
N ALA A 130 -5.02 0.85 6.55
CA ALA A 130 -5.39 2.17 7.09
C ALA A 130 -4.55 3.32 6.49
N GLY A 131 -4.29 3.27 5.18
CA GLY A 131 -3.35 4.17 4.51
C GLY A 131 -3.92 5.58 4.30
N ILE A 132 -3.08 6.60 4.46
CA ILE A 132 -3.41 8.00 4.09
C ILE A 132 -3.10 8.28 2.61
N LEU A 133 -3.64 7.46 1.71
CA LEU A 133 -3.15 7.35 0.33
C LEU A 133 -3.36 8.61 -0.50
N ASP A 134 -4.42 9.37 -0.21
CA ASP A 134 -4.69 10.68 -0.81
C ASP A 134 -4.60 11.83 0.21
N GLY A 135 -3.79 11.63 1.25
CA GLY A 135 -3.56 12.61 2.29
C GLY A 135 -4.58 12.59 3.41
N GLU A 136 -4.54 13.65 4.22
CA GLU A 136 -5.34 13.84 5.42
C GLU A 136 -5.83 15.29 5.54
N TYR A 137 -7.07 15.43 6.03
CA TYR A 137 -7.70 16.69 6.39
C TYR A 137 -8.61 16.50 7.61
N GLY A 138 -8.00 16.50 8.79
CA GLY A 138 -8.68 16.42 10.07
C GLY A 138 -7.78 16.97 11.17
N THR A 139 -8.24 16.99 12.43
CA THR A 139 -7.38 17.36 13.56
C THR A 139 -6.64 16.11 14.01
N PRO A 140 -5.39 15.88 13.57
CA PRO A 140 -4.72 14.65 13.86
C PRO A 140 -4.39 14.61 15.36
N ALA A 141 -4.56 13.45 16.01
CA ALA A 141 -4.28 13.31 17.44
C ALA A 141 -2.84 13.75 17.81
N PHE A 142 -1.90 13.62 16.86
CA PHE A 142 -0.49 14.01 17.01
C PHE A 142 -0.23 15.52 16.83
N VAL A 143 -1.20 16.33 16.42
CA VAL A 143 -1.02 17.79 16.27
C VAL A 143 -1.19 18.52 17.60
N LYS A 144 -1.96 17.95 18.55
CA LYS A 144 -2.13 18.54 19.90
C LYS A 144 -0.79 18.78 20.63
N PRO A 145 0.21 17.86 20.59
CA PRO A 145 1.52 18.10 21.22
C PRO A 145 2.45 19.01 20.41
N LEU A 146 2.25 19.16 19.09
CA LEU A 146 3.16 19.90 18.21
C LEU A 146 2.90 21.41 18.18
N LEU A 147 1.72 21.85 18.63
CA LEU A 147 1.33 23.26 18.62
C LEU A 147 1.12 23.76 20.06
N PRO A 148 1.85 24.80 20.51
CA PRO A 148 1.73 25.33 21.87
C PRO A 148 0.48 26.23 21.99
N LEU A 149 -0.70 25.68 21.68
CA LEU A 149 -1.97 26.43 21.62
C LEU A 149 -2.86 26.27 22.86
N GLY A 150 -2.39 25.57 23.90
CA GLY A 150 -3.16 25.37 25.13
C GLY A 150 -4.42 24.51 24.91
N GLU A 151 -5.50 24.83 25.63
CA GLU A 151 -6.76 24.06 25.62
C GLU A 151 -7.62 24.26 24.36
N PHE A 152 -7.24 25.16 23.45
CA PHE A 152 -7.98 25.43 22.21
C PHE A 152 -7.40 24.61 21.05
N PRO A 153 -8.14 23.60 20.52
CA PRO A 153 -7.67 22.89 19.35
C PRO A 153 -7.60 23.87 18.16
N PRO A 154 -6.50 23.90 17.39
CA PRO A 154 -6.39 24.73 16.20
C PRO A 154 -7.49 24.40 15.20
N THR A 155 -8.03 25.42 14.53
CA THR A 155 -8.94 25.22 13.41
C THR A 155 -8.21 24.54 12.25
N LEU A 156 -8.93 23.79 11.41
CA LEU A 156 -8.33 23.14 10.23
C LEU A 156 -7.73 24.19 9.26
N GLU A 157 -8.36 25.35 9.14
CA GLU A 157 -7.83 26.47 8.36
C GLU A 157 -6.48 27.00 8.90
N PHE A 158 -6.32 27.05 10.22
CA PHE A 158 -5.06 27.42 10.84
C PHE A 158 -3.98 26.36 10.57
N ILE A 159 -4.32 25.07 10.70
CA ILE A 159 -3.41 23.97 10.36
C ILE A 159 -2.99 24.08 8.89
N SER A 160 -3.92 24.27 7.96
CA SER A 160 -3.62 24.50 6.54
C SER A 160 -2.71 25.70 6.32
N THR A 161 -2.92 26.78 7.07
CA THR A 161 -2.06 27.97 6.97
C THR A 161 -0.64 27.68 7.38
N LEU A 162 -0.44 26.93 8.46
CA LEU A 162 0.87 26.53 8.93
C LEU A 162 1.54 25.49 8.01
N PHE A 163 0.82 24.43 7.64
CA PHE A 163 1.35 23.30 6.89
C PHE A 163 1.74 23.68 5.47
N TYR A 164 1.08 24.67 4.86
CA TYR A 164 1.46 25.20 3.55
C TYR A 164 2.52 26.30 3.59
N THR A 165 3.27 26.43 4.70
CA THR A 165 4.47 27.26 4.73
C THR A 165 5.70 26.46 4.26
N PRO A 166 6.69 27.09 3.60
CA PRO A 166 7.92 26.40 3.20
C PRO A 166 8.64 25.68 4.34
N PRO A 167 8.79 26.25 5.56
CA PRO A 167 9.42 25.54 6.68
C PRO A 167 8.67 24.28 7.11
N ALA A 168 7.33 24.29 7.11
CA ALA A 168 6.55 23.11 7.46
C ALA A 168 6.69 22.02 6.39
N GLN A 169 6.59 22.39 5.11
CA GLN A 169 6.79 21.45 3.98
C GLN A 169 8.20 20.85 3.94
N SER A 170 9.23 21.58 4.39
CA SER A 170 10.61 21.09 4.40
C SER A 170 11.01 20.35 5.67
N SER A 171 10.15 20.29 6.69
CA SER A 171 10.51 19.74 8.01
C SER A 171 9.53 18.70 8.58
N LEU A 172 8.28 18.69 8.11
CA LEU A 172 7.21 17.85 8.68
C LEU A 172 6.55 16.99 7.62
N SER A 173 6.57 15.67 7.83
CA SER A 173 5.87 14.72 6.98
C SER A 173 4.37 14.98 6.90
N ALA A 174 3.76 15.42 8.01
CA ALA A 174 2.32 15.72 8.06
C ALA A 174 1.92 16.87 7.14
N ALA A 175 2.80 17.86 6.98
CA ALA A 175 2.59 18.93 6.02
C ALA A 175 2.61 18.40 4.58
N ASN A 176 3.48 17.41 4.29
CA ASN A 176 3.61 16.83 2.95
C ASN A 176 2.39 16.01 2.50
N PHE A 177 1.62 15.44 3.43
CA PHE A 177 0.37 14.73 3.12
C PHE A 177 -0.89 15.51 3.49
N TRP A 178 -0.77 16.76 3.92
CA TRP A 178 -1.93 17.60 4.22
C TRP A 178 -2.64 18.02 2.93
N HIS A 179 -3.93 17.68 2.86
CA HIS A 179 -4.74 17.86 1.67
C HIS A 179 -6.01 18.63 2.02
N ASP A 180 -5.93 19.97 2.06
CA ASP A 180 -7.09 20.82 2.31
C ASP A 180 -8.01 20.90 1.08
N PRO A 181 -9.21 20.30 1.12
CA PRO A 181 -10.11 20.28 -0.02
C PRO A 181 -10.73 21.67 -0.29
N PHE A 182 -10.73 22.57 0.70
CA PHE A 182 -11.31 23.91 0.60
C PHE A 182 -10.30 24.96 0.12
N GLN A 183 -9.01 24.61 0.06
CA GLN A 183 -7.95 25.47 -0.49
C GLN A 183 -7.18 24.78 -1.63
N PRO A 184 -7.85 24.28 -2.69
CA PRO A 184 -7.21 23.45 -3.71
C PRO A 184 -6.08 24.17 -4.45
N THR A 185 -6.22 25.48 -4.72
CA THR A 185 -5.14 26.27 -5.34
C THR A 185 -3.90 26.36 -4.44
N LYS A 186 -4.09 26.46 -3.12
CA LYS A 186 -2.98 26.54 -2.17
C LYS A 186 -2.33 25.16 -1.98
N TYR A 187 -3.14 24.10 -1.89
CA TYR A 187 -2.67 22.72 -1.89
C TYR A 187 -1.77 22.44 -3.10
N LEU A 188 -2.24 22.70 -4.32
CA LEU A 188 -1.47 22.48 -5.54
C LEU A 188 -0.24 23.38 -5.67
N LYS A 189 -0.24 24.56 -5.05
CA LYS A 189 0.89 25.50 -5.16
C LYS A 189 1.97 25.22 -4.11
N GLU A 190 1.58 24.91 -2.89
CA GLU A 190 2.46 24.93 -1.72
C GLU A 190 2.81 23.53 -1.21
N ASN A 191 1.99 22.49 -1.47
CA ASN A 191 2.34 21.12 -1.07
C ASN A 191 3.44 20.56 -1.99
N THR A 192 4.57 20.16 -1.40
CA THR A 192 5.78 19.78 -2.14
C THR A 192 5.89 18.27 -2.42
N PHE A 193 4.86 17.48 -2.08
CA PHE A 193 4.92 16.03 -2.16
C PHE A 193 3.66 15.41 -2.77
N LEU A 194 2.52 15.49 -2.09
CA LEU A 194 1.33 14.72 -2.44
C LEU A 194 0.78 15.02 -3.85
N PRO A 195 0.62 16.29 -4.29
CA PRO A 195 0.14 16.60 -5.64
C PRO A 195 1.00 16.01 -6.77
N TYR A 196 2.31 15.90 -6.55
CA TYR A 196 3.25 15.36 -7.53
C TYR A 196 3.10 13.85 -7.66
N TYR A 197 2.99 13.12 -6.54
CA TYR A 197 2.77 11.68 -6.55
C TYR A 197 1.33 11.29 -6.90
N ASN A 198 0.37 12.21 -6.77
CA ASN A 198 -0.99 12.02 -7.27
C ASN A 198 -1.14 12.34 -8.77
N ASN A 199 -0.07 12.85 -9.42
CA ASN A 199 -0.12 13.36 -10.79
C ASN A 199 -1.16 14.48 -10.98
N GLU A 200 -1.47 15.24 -9.92
CA GLU A 200 -2.28 16.45 -9.99
C GLU A 200 -1.45 17.62 -10.55
N ILE A 201 -0.16 17.64 -10.21
CA ILE A 201 0.86 18.46 -10.87
C ILE A 201 1.64 17.57 -11.83
N LEU A 202 1.55 17.86 -13.13
CA LEU A 202 2.24 17.09 -14.14
C LEU A 202 3.72 17.48 -14.22
N THR A 203 4.58 16.47 -14.22
CA THR A 203 6.04 16.58 -14.42
C THR A 203 6.49 15.60 -15.51
N ASP A 204 7.77 15.65 -15.87
CA ASP A 204 8.41 14.64 -16.72
C ASP A 204 8.33 13.22 -16.15
N LYS A 205 8.16 13.09 -14.82
CA LYS A 205 8.04 11.79 -14.13
C LYS A 205 6.62 11.24 -14.10
N SER A 206 5.59 12.06 -14.37
CA SER A 206 4.19 11.65 -14.15
C SER A 206 3.79 10.39 -14.94
N TYR A 207 4.24 10.28 -16.19
CA TYR A 207 4.01 9.08 -16.99
C TYR A 207 4.68 7.85 -16.38
N SER A 208 5.94 7.95 -15.97
CA SER A 208 6.70 6.81 -15.47
C SER A 208 6.20 6.36 -14.09
N TYR A 209 5.75 7.29 -13.25
CA TYR A 209 5.07 7.01 -11.98
C TYR A 209 3.79 6.20 -12.18
N ARG A 210 2.98 6.58 -13.18
CA ARG A 210 1.78 5.82 -13.56
C ARG A 210 2.13 4.40 -14.05
N GLN A 211 3.16 4.26 -14.88
CA GLN A 211 3.58 2.94 -15.38
C GLN A 211 4.09 2.02 -14.27
N ALA A 212 4.79 2.56 -13.27
CA ALA A 212 5.24 1.80 -12.11
C ALA A 212 4.07 1.20 -11.32
N ILE A 213 3.01 1.99 -11.07
CA ILE A 213 1.80 1.50 -10.41
C ILE A 213 1.10 0.40 -11.25
N ILE A 214 0.95 0.60 -12.55
CA ILE A 214 0.29 -0.37 -13.45
C ILE A 214 1.02 -1.72 -13.49
N LYS A 215 2.34 -1.74 -13.24
CA LYS A 215 3.16 -2.96 -13.21
C LYS A 215 2.76 -3.93 -12.09
N LEU A 216 2.19 -3.42 -10.99
CA LEU A 216 1.79 -4.24 -9.84
C LEU A 216 0.76 -5.29 -10.24
N LYS A 217 0.91 -6.53 -9.77
CA LYS A 217 -0.09 -7.58 -9.96
C LYS A 217 -1.34 -7.35 -9.14
N LYS A 218 -1.22 -6.69 -7.98
CA LYS A 218 -2.37 -6.31 -7.16
C LYS A 218 -2.05 -5.12 -6.27
N ILE A 219 -3.03 -4.23 -6.11
CA ILE A 219 -3.13 -3.29 -5.00
C ILE A 219 -4.30 -3.74 -4.13
N VAL A 220 -4.07 -3.83 -2.82
CA VAL A 220 -5.09 -4.17 -1.84
C VAL A 220 -5.17 -3.05 -0.82
N CYS A 221 -6.32 -2.41 -0.71
CA CYS A 221 -6.60 -1.39 0.29
C CYS A 221 -7.50 -1.98 1.37
N ILE A 222 -7.11 -1.83 2.64
CA ILE A 222 -7.85 -2.29 3.81
C ILE A 222 -8.00 -1.09 4.76
N PHE A 223 -9.24 -0.71 5.05
CA PHE A 223 -9.58 0.53 5.78
C PHE A 223 -11.00 0.42 6.35
N GLY A 224 -11.43 1.36 7.19
CA GLY A 224 -12.73 1.20 7.85
C GLY A 224 -13.26 2.46 8.55
N PRO A 225 -14.57 2.51 8.84
CA PRO A 225 -15.25 3.68 9.36
C PRO A 225 -14.88 4.08 10.79
N ASP A 226 -14.36 3.15 11.58
CA ASP A 226 -13.94 3.37 12.98
C ASP A 226 -12.47 3.83 13.09
N ASP A 227 -11.82 4.09 11.95
CA ASP A 227 -10.54 4.79 11.89
C ASP A 227 -10.74 6.29 12.14
N ALA A 228 -10.47 6.72 13.37
CA ALA A 228 -10.56 8.12 13.79
C ALA A 228 -9.26 8.92 13.59
N VAL A 229 -8.21 8.32 13.01
CA VAL A 229 -6.91 8.98 12.80
C VAL A 229 -6.77 9.40 11.35
N ALA A 230 -7.01 8.49 10.39
CA ALA A 230 -7.05 8.85 8.99
C ALA A 230 -8.36 9.59 8.71
N ILE A 231 -8.30 10.90 8.48
CA ILE A 231 -9.48 11.72 8.24
C ILE A 231 -9.38 12.33 6.83
N PRO A 232 -10.30 12.02 5.91
CA PRO A 232 -11.37 11.02 6.02
C PRO A 232 -10.83 9.60 5.98
N TRP A 233 -11.46 8.63 6.65
CA TRP A 233 -11.00 7.23 6.67
C TRP A 233 -10.98 6.58 5.28
N GLN A 234 -11.81 7.09 4.36
CA GLN A 234 -11.85 6.66 2.95
C GLN A 234 -10.57 7.01 2.17
N THR A 235 -9.68 7.85 2.70
CA THR A 235 -8.33 8.02 2.13
C THR A 235 -7.57 6.68 1.99
N GLY A 236 -7.99 5.66 2.74
CA GLY A 236 -7.56 4.27 2.63
C GLY A 236 -7.66 3.63 1.24
N ASP A 237 -8.53 4.14 0.35
CA ASP A 237 -8.60 3.73 -1.05
C ASP A 237 -8.52 4.88 -2.07
N PHE A 238 -7.84 5.96 -1.71
CA PHE A 238 -7.71 7.17 -2.52
C PHE A 238 -9.01 7.97 -2.70
N SER A 239 -10.08 7.63 -1.98
CA SER A 239 -11.28 8.46 -1.91
C SER A 239 -11.02 9.65 -0.98
N PHE A 240 -11.60 10.81 -1.31
CA PHE A 240 -11.37 12.03 -0.53
C PHE A 240 -12.48 13.04 -0.73
N TYR A 241 -12.45 14.13 0.05
CA TYR A 241 -13.40 15.24 -0.10
C TYR A 241 -13.25 15.96 -1.44
N ASP A 242 -14.36 16.40 -2.03
CA ASP A 242 -14.37 17.46 -3.03
C ASP A 242 -14.32 18.85 -2.39
N TYR A 243 -14.23 19.90 -3.22
CA TYR A 243 -14.15 21.28 -2.74
C TYR A 243 -15.41 21.81 -2.03
N TYR A 244 -16.50 21.03 -2.01
CA TYR A 244 -17.68 21.28 -1.20
C TYR A 244 -17.69 20.49 0.12
N GLY A 245 -16.61 19.77 0.44
CA GLY A 245 -16.51 18.90 1.60
C GLY A 245 -17.28 17.60 1.47
N ARG A 246 -17.74 17.22 0.27
CA ARG A 246 -18.49 15.98 0.05
C ARG A 246 -17.52 14.84 -0.25
N MET A 247 -17.75 13.67 0.35
CA MET A 247 -16.96 12.49 0.06
C MET A 247 -17.11 12.07 -1.41
N ARG A 248 -15.99 11.80 -2.08
CA ARG A 248 -15.94 11.28 -3.45
C ARG A 248 -15.13 9.99 -3.50
N ASN A 249 -15.73 8.98 -4.10
CA ASN A 249 -15.05 7.73 -4.37
C ASN A 249 -13.86 7.98 -5.30
N CYS A 250 -12.78 7.22 -5.13
CA CYS A 250 -11.60 7.36 -5.97
C CYS A 250 -11.96 7.31 -7.46
N THR A 251 -12.91 6.45 -7.86
CA THR A 251 -13.35 6.23 -9.26
C THR A 251 -13.97 7.45 -9.93
N GLU A 252 -14.43 8.43 -9.15
CA GLU A 252 -15.04 9.69 -9.61
C GLU A 252 -14.01 10.82 -9.71
N ARG A 253 -12.77 10.59 -9.28
CA ARG A 253 -11.75 11.63 -9.13
C ARG A 253 -10.64 11.49 -10.19
N PRO A 254 -9.96 12.58 -10.57
CA PRO A 254 -8.88 12.55 -11.56
C PRO A 254 -7.75 11.56 -11.24
N ILE A 255 -7.44 11.38 -9.94
CA ILE A 255 -6.39 10.47 -9.48
C ILE A 255 -6.58 9.03 -9.99
N TYR A 256 -7.82 8.59 -10.20
CA TYR A 256 -8.16 7.22 -10.63
C TYR A 256 -7.44 6.80 -11.92
N ASP A 257 -7.40 7.68 -12.92
CA ASP A 257 -6.65 7.40 -14.14
C ASP A 257 -5.22 7.98 -14.08
N ALA A 258 -5.04 9.13 -13.41
CA ALA A 258 -3.76 9.83 -13.37
C ALA A 258 -2.61 8.97 -12.84
N ILE A 259 -2.86 8.11 -11.84
CA ILE A 259 -1.86 7.16 -11.32
C ILE A 259 -2.07 5.72 -11.82
N GLY A 260 -3.10 5.46 -12.64
CA GLY A 260 -3.33 4.16 -13.28
C GLY A 260 -4.19 3.17 -12.49
N LEU A 261 -4.92 3.60 -11.46
CA LEU A 261 -5.84 2.74 -10.70
C LEU A 261 -6.94 2.15 -11.59
N ARG A 262 -7.48 2.92 -12.55
CA ARG A 262 -8.48 2.44 -13.51
C ARG A 262 -8.04 1.16 -14.22
N VAL A 263 -6.80 1.15 -14.72
CA VAL A 263 -6.23 -0.01 -15.42
C VAL A 263 -6.15 -1.23 -14.51
N LEU A 264 -5.76 -1.03 -13.24
CA LEU A 264 -5.71 -2.10 -12.26
C LEU A 264 -7.11 -2.59 -11.92
N ASP A 265 -8.07 -1.69 -11.71
CA ASP A 265 -9.44 -2.00 -11.31
C ASP A 265 -10.22 -2.75 -12.39
N GLU A 266 -10.18 -2.29 -13.64
CA GLU A 266 -10.81 -2.96 -14.79
C GLU A 266 -10.26 -4.37 -15.04
N GLN A 267 -9.04 -4.65 -14.57
CA GLN A 267 -8.40 -5.96 -14.64
C GLN A 267 -8.57 -6.77 -13.34
N GLY A 268 -9.36 -6.28 -12.39
CA GLY A 268 -9.59 -6.93 -11.10
C GLY A 268 -8.37 -6.96 -10.17
N ARG A 269 -7.34 -6.15 -10.44
CA ARG A 269 -6.09 -6.03 -9.69
C ARG A 269 -6.14 -4.96 -8.59
N PHE A 270 -7.16 -4.11 -8.53
CA PHE A 270 -7.39 -3.17 -7.43
C PHE A 270 -8.49 -3.70 -6.49
N LYS A 271 -8.12 -4.09 -5.27
CA LYS A 271 -9.03 -4.64 -4.25
C LYS A 271 -9.19 -3.64 -3.11
N ARG A 272 -10.44 -3.47 -2.65
CA ARG A 272 -10.81 -2.57 -1.58
C ARG A 272 -11.64 -3.35 -0.57
N TYR A 273 -11.22 -3.35 0.68
CA TYR A 273 -11.87 -4.03 1.79
C TYR A 273 -12.19 -3.01 2.88
N ILE A 274 -13.48 -2.77 3.11
CA ILE A 274 -13.97 -1.95 4.21
C ILE A 274 -14.25 -2.89 5.38
N HIS A 275 -13.58 -2.67 6.52
CA HIS A 275 -13.72 -3.48 7.72
C HIS A 275 -14.09 -2.59 8.92
N PRO A 276 -15.34 -2.67 9.44
CA PRO A 276 -15.78 -1.90 10.59
C PRO A 276 -15.28 -2.48 11.92
N GLY A 277 -15.33 -1.69 12.98
CA GLY A 277 -15.02 -2.10 14.35
C GLY A 277 -13.52 -2.11 14.70
N VAL A 278 -12.66 -1.63 13.80
CA VAL A 278 -11.20 -1.62 13.98
C VAL A 278 -10.68 -0.19 13.97
N GLU A 279 -10.03 0.21 15.07
CA GLU A 279 -9.37 1.51 15.19
C GLU A 279 -8.06 1.55 14.37
N HIS A 280 -7.59 2.76 14.03
CA HIS A 280 -6.45 2.98 13.13
C HIS A 280 -5.21 2.10 13.39
N ALA A 281 -4.73 2.06 14.64
CA ALA A 281 -3.56 1.29 15.00
C ALA A 281 -3.83 -0.23 15.05
N GLN A 282 -5.09 -0.62 15.24
CA GLN A 282 -5.50 -2.03 15.38
C GLN A 282 -5.55 -2.76 14.05
N PHE A 283 -5.58 -2.08 12.89
CA PHE A 283 -5.55 -2.76 11.59
C PHE A 283 -4.37 -3.75 11.44
N VAL A 284 -3.21 -3.46 12.03
CA VAL A 284 -2.02 -4.34 12.01
C VAL A 284 -1.97 -5.37 13.14
N PHE A 285 -2.95 -5.36 14.04
CA PHE A 285 -3.11 -6.32 15.15
C PHE A 285 -4.39 -7.14 15.05
N ASP A 286 -5.33 -6.77 14.18
CA ASP A 286 -6.61 -7.44 14.03
C ASP A 286 -6.49 -8.75 13.23
N ASP A 287 -6.95 -9.83 13.86
CA ASP A 287 -6.80 -11.17 13.35
C ASP A 287 -7.69 -11.49 12.15
N GLU A 288 -8.88 -10.91 12.10
CA GLU A 288 -9.78 -11.10 10.96
C GLU A 288 -9.24 -10.33 9.76
N VAL A 289 -8.83 -9.07 9.96
CA VAL A 289 -8.21 -8.23 8.93
C VAL A 289 -7.03 -8.94 8.28
N ILE A 290 -6.09 -9.45 9.08
CA ILE A 290 -4.89 -10.10 8.56
C ILE A 290 -5.26 -11.41 7.84
N SER A 291 -6.05 -12.27 8.49
CA SER A 291 -6.40 -13.58 7.94
C SER A 291 -7.19 -13.49 6.65
N ARG A 292 -8.10 -12.51 6.55
CA ARG A 292 -9.07 -12.41 5.45
C ARG A 292 -8.59 -11.55 4.29
N TYR A 293 -7.82 -10.50 4.56
CA TYR A 293 -7.47 -9.49 3.55
C TYR A 293 -5.97 -9.35 3.29
N VAL A 294 -5.10 -9.86 4.17
CA VAL A 294 -3.64 -9.81 3.97
C VAL A 294 -3.12 -11.14 3.43
N LEU A 295 -3.26 -12.23 4.19
CA LEU A 295 -2.67 -13.53 3.88
C LEU A 295 -3.05 -14.08 2.49
N PRO A 296 -4.31 -13.95 2.00
CA PRO A 296 -4.70 -14.46 0.68
C PRO A 296 -4.04 -13.75 -0.51
N HIS A 297 -3.19 -12.75 -0.25
CA HIS A 297 -2.51 -11.94 -1.27
C HIS A 297 -0.98 -12.05 -1.21
N LEU A 298 -0.46 -12.98 -0.42
CA LEU A 298 0.97 -13.28 -0.28
C LEU A 298 1.26 -14.67 -0.86
N ASP A 299 1.73 -14.71 -2.11
CA ASP A 299 2.04 -15.94 -2.87
C ASP A 299 3.52 -16.34 -2.83
#